data_AF-A0A4Q1D1V6-F1
#
_entry.id   AF-A0A4Q1D1V6-F1
#
_cell.length_a   1.000
_cell.length_b   1.000
_cell.length_c   1.000
_cell.angle_alpha   90.00
_cell.angle_beta   90.00
_cell.angle_gamma   90.00
#
_symmetry.space_group_name_H-M   'P 1'
#
loop_
_entity.id
_entity.type
_entity.pdbx_description
1 polymer ?
#
loop_
_entity_poly.entity_id
_entity_poly.type
_entity_poly.pdbx_seq_one_letter_code
_entity_poly.pdbx_strand_id
1 'polypeptide(L)'
;MAWSISISPDGWNDIYDACHASEKHFLLDAINETASQKGFPGISDAAAEEIAQEALANLVFQIIQETDTCDNGGGKYWIDPKGFYKIDLSESGKSESAY
;
A
#
# COMPACT_ATOMS: atom_id res chain seq x y z
N MET A 1 -1.70 9.00 14.76
CA MET A 1 -0.82 8.27 15.71
C MET A 1 -0.67 6.87 15.15
N ALA A 2 0.55 6.44 14.87
CA ALA A 2 0.85 5.09 14.39
C ALA A 2 0.73 4.09 15.54
N TRP A 3 0.04 2.97 15.33
CA TRP A 3 -0.03 1.84 16.27
C TRP A 3 0.60 0.63 15.57
N SER A 4 1.57 -0.04 16.22
CA SER A 4 2.11 -1.32 15.72
C SER A 4 1.00 -2.35 15.63
N ILE A 5 1.00 -3.12 14.55
CA ILE A 5 -0.17 -3.87 14.15
C ILE A 5 0.02 -5.34 14.53
N SER A 6 -0.89 -5.90 15.32
CA SER A 6 -1.00 -7.36 15.46
C SER A 6 -1.95 -7.88 14.38
N ILE A 7 -1.49 -7.93 13.12
CA ILE A 7 -2.29 -8.45 12.00
C ILE A 7 -2.26 -9.98 12.02
N SER A 8 -3.43 -10.61 11.87
CA SER A 8 -3.54 -12.04 11.61
C SER A 8 -2.98 -12.41 10.23
N PRO A 9 -2.61 -13.68 9.99
CA PRO A 9 -2.18 -14.12 8.66
C PRO A 9 -3.20 -13.79 7.55
N ASP A 10 -4.50 -13.89 7.84
CA ASP A 10 -5.58 -13.51 6.91
C ASP A 10 -5.56 -12.02 6.56
N GLY A 11 -5.32 -11.14 7.53
CA GLY A 11 -5.25 -9.69 7.27
C GLY A 11 -4.05 -9.30 6.40
N TRP A 12 -2.95 -10.05 6.44
CA TRP A 12 -1.83 -9.84 5.52
C TRP A 12 -2.18 -10.23 4.09
N ASN A 13 -2.98 -11.28 3.88
CA ASN A 13 -3.47 -11.63 2.55
C ASN A 13 -4.40 -10.54 2.02
N ASP A 14 -5.30 -9.99 2.84
CA ASP A 14 -6.19 -8.90 2.42
C ASP A 14 -5.41 -7.66 1.96
N ILE A 15 -4.32 -7.30 2.66
CA ILE A 15 -3.43 -6.20 2.25
C ILE A 15 -2.74 -6.52 0.93
N TYR A 16 -2.26 -7.76 0.78
CA TYR A 16 -1.64 -8.21 -0.46
C TYR A 16 -2.61 -8.07 -1.65
N ASP A 17 -3.82 -8.61 -1.53
CA ASP A 17 -4.86 -8.50 -2.56
C ASP A 17 -5.22 -7.04 -2.86
N ALA A 18 -5.34 -6.19 -1.83
CA ALA A 18 -5.64 -4.77 -2.01
C ALA A 18 -4.49 -4.00 -2.71
N CYS A 19 -3.22 -4.34 -2.44
CA CYS A 19 -2.09 -3.80 -3.19
C CYS A 19 -2.14 -4.19 -4.68
N HIS A 20 -2.53 -5.44 -4.99
CA HIS A 20 -2.65 -5.92 -6.36
C HIS A 20 -3.85 -5.34 -7.11
N ALA A 21 -4.94 -5.05 -6.39
CA ALA A 21 -6.12 -4.37 -6.92
C ALA A 21 -5.91 -2.87 -7.16
N SER A 22 -4.88 -2.27 -6.56
CA SER A 22 -4.58 -0.85 -6.68
C SER A 22 -4.00 -0.47 -8.05
N GLU A 23 -4.26 0.76 -8.48
CA GLU A 23 -3.77 1.25 -9.76
C GLU A 23 -2.25 1.42 -9.79
N LYS A 24 -1.64 1.09 -10.94
CA LYS A 24 -0.19 1.16 -11.13
C LYS A 24 0.40 2.54 -10.80
N HIS A 25 -0.28 3.61 -11.21
CA HIS A 25 0.14 4.99 -10.97
C HIS A 25 0.10 5.33 -9.47
N PHE A 26 -0.95 4.90 -8.75
CA PHE A 26 -1.05 5.06 -7.31
C PHE A 26 0.09 4.33 -6.57
N LEU A 27 0.39 3.09 -6.97
CA LEU A 27 1.50 2.32 -6.39
C LEU A 27 2.84 3.03 -6.62
N LEU A 28 3.06 3.55 -7.83
CA LEU A 28 4.27 4.29 -8.18
C LEU A 28 4.45 5.55 -7.33
N ASP A 29 3.39 6.37 -7.21
CA ASP A 29 3.40 7.58 -6.40
C ASP A 29 3.71 7.29 -4.93
N ALA A 30 3.11 6.23 -4.37
CA ALA A 30 3.34 5.82 -2.99
C ALA A 30 4.79 5.35 -2.74
N ILE A 31 5.36 4.59 -3.69
CA ILE A 31 6.77 4.15 -3.63
C ILE A 31 7.69 5.36 -3.72
N ASN A 32 7.43 6.29 -4.64
CA ASN A 32 8.24 7.48 -4.86
C ASN A 32 8.24 8.42 -3.66
N GLU A 33 7.07 8.63 -3.06
CA GLU A 33 6.96 9.42 -1.83
C GLU A 33 7.73 8.75 -0.69
N THR A 34 7.61 7.43 -0.54
CA THR A 34 8.38 6.68 0.47
C THR A 34 9.88 6.78 0.22
N ALA A 35 10.33 6.63 -1.03
CA ALA A 35 11.73 6.76 -1.42
C ALA A 35 12.27 8.16 -1.11
N SER A 36 11.51 9.19 -1.48
CA SER A 36 11.81 10.60 -1.18
C SER A 36 11.97 10.84 0.33
N GLN A 37 11.03 10.33 1.14
CA GLN A 37 11.09 10.44 2.60
C GLN A 37 12.29 9.70 3.22
N LYS A 38 12.70 8.57 2.64
CA LYS A 38 13.89 7.80 3.05
C LYS A 38 15.20 8.34 2.44
N GLY A 39 15.15 9.31 1.52
CA GLY A 39 16.32 9.88 0.83
C GLY A 39 16.88 9.02 -0.31
N PHE A 40 16.07 8.11 -0.87
CA PHE A 40 16.41 7.27 -2.03
C PHE A 40 15.89 7.87 -3.34
N PRO A 41 16.54 7.56 -4.49
CA PRO A 41 15.99 7.90 -5.79
C PRO A 41 14.67 7.15 -6.02
N GLY A 42 13.64 7.87 -6.48
CA GLY A 42 12.37 7.28 -6.91
C GLY A 42 12.47 6.58 -8.27
N ILE A 43 11.41 5.88 -8.62
CA ILE A 43 11.17 5.24 -9.92
C ILE A 43 10.47 6.27 -10.83
N SER A 44 11.01 6.51 -12.02
CA SER A 44 10.34 7.37 -13.01
C SER A 44 9.17 6.66 -13.68
N ASP A 45 8.17 7.39 -14.19
CA ASP A 45 7.07 6.83 -14.97
C ASP A 45 7.54 5.92 -16.11
N ALA A 46 8.54 6.35 -16.88
CA ALA A 46 9.08 5.55 -17.97
C ALA A 46 9.67 4.21 -17.49
N ALA A 47 10.36 4.19 -16.35
CA ALA A 47 10.86 2.95 -15.76
C ALA A 47 9.70 2.12 -15.18
N ALA A 48 8.69 2.78 -14.60
CA ALA A 48 7.52 2.11 -14.07
C ALA A 48 6.72 1.40 -15.16
N GLU A 49 6.63 1.96 -16.38
CA GLU A 49 5.98 1.31 -17.52
C GLU A 49 6.57 -0.07 -17.84
N GLU A 50 7.89 -0.22 -17.73
CA GLU A 50 8.60 -1.50 -17.95
C GLU A 50 8.46 -2.48 -16.77
N ILE A 51 8.11 -1.99 -15.58
CA ILE A 51 7.89 -2.81 -14.39
C ILE A 51 6.46 -3.37 -14.40
N ALA A 52 6.32 -4.67 -14.16
CA ALA A 52 5.01 -5.30 -14.00
C ALA A 52 4.26 -4.71 -12.79
N GLN A 53 2.94 -4.53 -12.92
CA GLN A 53 2.10 -4.04 -11.81
C GLN A 53 2.26 -4.92 -10.56
N GLU A 54 2.33 -6.23 -10.72
CA GLU A 54 2.57 -7.19 -9.63
C GLU A 54 3.86 -6.88 -8.86
N ALA A 55 4.93 -6.47 -9.56
CA ALA A 55 6.19 -6.11 -8.91
C ALA A 55 6.06 -4.82 -8.09
N LEU A 56 5.31 -3.83 -8.58
CA LEU A 56 5.02 -2.60 -7.84
C LEU A 56 4.13 -2.87 -6.62
N ALA A 57 3.11 -3.73 -6.76
CA ALA A 57 2.24 -4.14 -5.66
C ALA A 57 3.04 -4.85 -4.56
N ASN A 58 3.96 -5.75 -4.95
CA ASN A 58 4.84 -6.44 -4.01
C ASN A 58 5.79 -5.47 -3.28
N LEU A 59 6.32 -4.46 -3.96
CA LEU A 59 7.14 -3.42 -3.32
C LEU A 59 6.34 -2.64 -2.28
N VAL A 60 5.13 -2.21 -2.62
CA VAL A 60 4.22 -1.53 -1.67
C VAL A 60 3.90 -2.41 -0.48
N PHE A 61 3.59 -3.69 -0.71
CA PHE A 61 3.33 -4.64 0.36
C PHE A 61 4.52 -4.78 1.32
N GLN A 62 5.74 -4.88 0.79
CA GLN A 62 6.95 -4.90 1.60
C GLN A 62 7.14 -3.63 2.43
N ILE A 63 6.86 -2.46 1.87
CA ILE A 63 6.94 -1.19 2.61
C ILE A 63 5.92 -1.17 3.76
N ILE A 64 4.70 -1.67 3.55
CA ILE A 64 3.69 -1.79 4.63
C ILE A 64 4.20 -2.73 5.72
N GLN A 65 4.83 -3.85 5.36
CA GLN A 65 5.45 -4.77 6.32
C GLN A 65 6.59 -4.13 7.12
N GLU A 66 7.42 -3.31 6.48
CA GLU A 66 8.51 -2.60 7.15
C GLU A 66 8.01 -1.49 8.08
N THR A 67 7.00 -0.74 7.64
CA THR A 67 6.47 0.40 8.40
C THR A 67 5.57 -0.04 9.54
N ASP A 68 4.92 -1.21 9.42
CA ASP A 68 4.02 -1.80 10.41
C ASP A 68 3.08 -0.75 11.03
N THR A 69 2.48 0.08 10.17
CA THR A 69 1.66 1.22 10.60
C THR A 69 0.29 1.20 9.93
N CYS A 70 -0.77 1.34 10.73
CA CYS A 70 -2.14 1.50 10.25
C CYS A 70 -2.83 2.73 10.86
N ASP A 71 -3.94 3.17 10.24
CA ASP A 71 -4.84 4.14 10.85
C ASP A 71 -5.50 3.57 12.11
N ASN A 72 -5.91 4.49 12.99
CA ASN A 72 -6.69 4.16 14.17
C ASN A 72 -8.03 3.52 13.76
N GLY A 73 -8.22 2.24 14.07
CA GLY A 73 -9.39 1.45 13.66
C GLY A 73 -9.10 0.29 12.71
N GLY A 74 -7.84 0.10 12.26
CA GLY A 74 -7.40 -1.14 11.58
C GLY A 74 -7.93 -1.38 10.16
N GLY A 75 -8.56 -0.37 9.54
CA GLY A 75 -9.13 -0.48 8.18
C GLY A 75 -8.26 0.09 7.06
N LYS A 76 -7.23 0.87 7.39
CA LYS A 76 -6.31 1.48 6.41
C LYS A 76 -4.87 1.31 6.83
N TYR A 77 -4.03 0.86 5.91
CA TYR A 77 -2.63 0.53 6.14
C TYR A 77 -1.73 1.52 5.43
N TRP A 78 -0.74 2.05 6.13
CA TRP A 78 0.08 3.15 5.63
C TRP A 78 1.17 2.59 4.74
N ILE A 79 1.30 3.16 3.55
CA ILE A 79 2.39 2.84 2.63
C ILE A 79 3.58 3.73 2.96
N ASP A 80 3.38 5.02 3.21
CA ASP A 80 4.48 5.93 3.53
C ASP A 80 4.54 6.26 5.04
N PRO A 81 5.73 6.62 5.56
CA PRO A 81 5.93 6.96 6.97
C PRO A 81 5.04 8.09 7.51
N LYS A 82 4.54 9.00 6.65
CA LYS A 82 3.67 10.12 7.05
C LYS A 82 2.18 9.81 6.88
N GLY A 83 1.83 8.68 6.26
CA GLY A 83 0.45 8.26 6.05
C GLY A 83 -0.31 9.13 5.06
N PHE A 84 0.35 9.61 4.00
CA PHE A 84 -0.31 10.24 2.85
C PHE A 84 -0.95 9.19 1.92
N TYR A 85 -0.24 8.10 1.69
CA TYR A 85 -0.65 6.97 0.87
C TYR A 85 -1.05 5.81 1.78
N LYS A 86 -2.26 5.30 1.56
CA LYS A 86 -2.85 4.23 2.37
C LYS A 86 -3.60 3.24 1.50
N ILE A 87 -3.50 1.97 1.84
CA ILE A 87 -4.35 0.90 1.32
C ILE A 87 -5.58 0.79 2.22
N ASP A 88 -6.76 0.80 1.61
CA ASP A 88 -8.04 0.60 2.29
C ASP A 88 -8.52 -0.84 2.08
N LEU A 89 -8.73 -1.59 3.17
CA LEU A 89 -9.23 -2.97 3.08
C LEU A 89 -10.75 -3.06 2.97
N SER A 90 -11.48 -1.96 3.18
CA SER A 90 -12.95 -1.94 3.13
C SER A 90 -13.51 -2.01 1.71
N GLU A 91 -12.70 -1.66 0.71
CA GLU A 91 -13.07 -1.70 -0.72
C GLU A 91 -12.84 -3.09 -1.34
N SER A 92 -11.90 -3.89 -0.82
CA SER A 92 -11.63 -5.27 -1.30
C SER A 92 -12.77 -6.26 -1.02
N GLY A 93 -13.80 -5.85 -0.26
CA GLY A 93 -14.93 -6.69 0.13
C GLY A 93 -16.33 -6.09 -0.05
N LYS A 94 -16.48 -4.97 -0.78
CA LYS A 94 -17.81 -4.33 -0.97
C LYS A 94 -18.06 -3.83 -2.39
N SER A 95 -18.13 -4.76 -3.35
CA SER A 95 -19.22 -4.66 -4.31
C SER A 95 -20.45 -5.33 -3.67
N GLU A 96 -21.58 -4.60 -3.60
CA GLU A 96 -22.91 -5.01 -3.13
C GLU A 96 -23.29 -4.63 -1.69
N SER A 97 -23.74 -3.39 -1.51
CA SER A 97 -25.07 -3.16 -0.92
C SER A 97 -25.55 -1.77 -1.32
N ALA A 98 -26.20 -1.69 -2.48
CA ALA A 98 -27.00 -0.54 -2.87
C ALA A 98 -28.17 -1.02 -3.72
N TYR A 99 -29.13 -1.72 -3.11
CA TYR A 99 -30.54 -1.75 -3.50
C TYR A 99 -31.41 -2.11 -2.28
#